data_AF-A0A0C9VVR6-F1
#
_entry.id   AF-A0A0C9VVR6-F1
#
_cell.length_a   1.000
_cell.length_b   1.000
_cell.length_c   1.000
_cell.angle_alpha   90.00
_cell.angle_beta   90.00
_cell.angle_gamma   90.00
#
_symmetry.space_group_name_H-M   'P 1'
#
loop_
_entity.id
_entity.type
_entity.pdbx_description
1 polymer ?
#
loop_
_entity_poly.entity_id
_entity_poly.type
_entity_poly.pdbx_seq_one_letter_code
_entity_poly.pdbx_strand_id
1 'polypeptide(L)' 'GFATLQCLLRLGAKVHMAVPDEQRTKDALERIEREGTEPGLGEVIWHELDLKNPRDAKDSAERFMKKEPKLDVL' A
#
# COMPACT_ATOMS: atom_id res chain seq x y z
N GLY A 1 2.90 9.40 -4.74
CA GLY A 1 2.62 8.09 -4.13
C GLY A 1 3.76 7.11 -4.34
N PHE A 2 3.99 6.66 -5.58
CA PHE A 2 4.91 5.54 -5.84
C PHE A 2 6.34 5.73 -5.30
N ALA A 3 6.98 6.88 -5.50
CA ALA A 3 8.34 7.11 -4.97
C ALA A 3 8.41 7.04 -3.43
N THR A 4 7.38 7.54 -2.73
CA THR A 4 7.26 7.42 -1.27
C THR A 4 7.12 5.97 -0.85
N LEU A 5 6.30 5.19 -1.57
CA LEU A 5 6.16 3.75 -1.34
C LEU A 5 7.51 3.05 -1.52
N GLN A 6 8.27 3.35 -2.57
CA GLN A 6 9.61 2.77 -2.75
C GLN A 6 10.55 3.10 -1.61
N CYS A 7 10.54 4.36 -1.13
CA CYS A 7 11.35 4.78 -0.01
C CYS A 7 11.00 4.02 1.27
N LEU A 8 9.69 3.88 1.58
CA LEU A 8 9.21 3.13 2.73
C LEU A 8 9.54 1.63 2.65
N LEU A 9 9.42 1.03 1.46
CA LEU A 9 9.79 -0.37 1.26
C LEU A 9 11.28 -0.62 1.49
N ARG A 10 12.16 0.29 1.04
CA ARG A 10 13.61 0.20 1.29
C ARG A 10 13.96 0.32 2.78
N LEU A 11 13.08 0.90 3.58
CA LEU A 11 13.18 0.94 5.04
C LEU A 11 12.58 -0.30 5.71
N GLY A 12 12.14 -1.31 4.94
CA GLY A 12 11.52 -2.53 5.45
C GLY A 12 10.06 -2.36 5.89
N ALA A 13 9.40 -1.27 5.50
CA ALA A 13 8.04 -0.99 5.94
C ALA A 13 6.99 -1.83 5.20
N LYS A 14 5.91 -2.16 5.91
CA LYS A 14 4.67 -2.71 5.33
C LYS A 14 3.81 -1.56 4.81
N VAL A 15 3.60 -1.50 3.49
CA VAL A 15 2.89 -0.41 2.83
C VAL A 15 1.56 -0.90 2.27
N HIS A 16 0.46 -0.37 2.78
CA HIS A 16 -0.87 -0.56 2.21
C HIS A 16 -1.09 0.46 1.09
N MET A 17 -0.99 0.03 -0.16
CA MET A 17 -1.23 0.87 -1.32
C MET A 17 -2.73 1.09 -1.49
N ALA A 18 -3.19 2.24 -1.00
CA ALA A 18 -4.59 2.65 -1.02
C ALA A 18 -5.01 3.12 -2.42
N VAL A 19 -5.57 2.22 -3.23
CA VAL A 19 -6.04 2.49 -4.59
C VAL A 19 -7.35 1.75 -4.87
N PRO A 20 -8.23 2.29 -5.74
CA PRO A 20 -9.52 1.67 -6.02
C PRO A 20 -9.40 0.35 -6.80
N ASP A 21 -8.31 0.17 -7.53
CA ASP A 21 -8.12 -0.93 -8.47
C ASP A 21 -6.88 -1.75 -8.10
N GLU A 22 -7.05 -3.07 -7.98
CA GLU A 22 -5.99 -4.01 -7.61
C GLU A 22 -4.89 -4.07 -8.68
N GLN A 23 -5.22 -3.89 -9.96
CA GLN A 23 -4.27 -3.97 -11.06
C GLN A 23 -3.18 -2.91 -10.91
N ARG A 24 -3.51 -1.71 -10.44
CA ARG A 24 -2.51 -0.67 -10.15
C ARG A 24 -1.48 -1.09 -9.10
N THR A 25 -1.86 -1.92 -8.14
CA THR A 25 -0.93 -2.46 -7.14
C THR A 25 -0.06 -3.55 -7.76
N LYS A 26 -0.62 -4.39 -8.63
CA LYS A 26 0.13 -5.40 -9.39
C LYS A 26 1.18 -4.75 -10.29
N ASP A 27 0.81 -3.72 -11.04
CA ASP A 27 1.73 -2.96 -11.89
C ASP A 27 2.86 -2.31 -11.08
N ALA A 28 2.55 -1.83 -9.87
CA ALA A 28 3.53 -1.27 -8.94
C ALA A 28 4.50 -2.34 -8.44
N LEU A 29 4.00 -3.52 -8.07
CA LEU A 29 4.81 -4.67 -7.66
C LEU A 29 5.73 -5.14 -8.79
N GLU A 30 5.22 -5.33 -10.01
CA GLU A 30 6.05 -5.70 -11.16
C GLU A 30 7.17 -4.69 -11.41
N ARG A 31 6.87 -3.40 -11.25
CA ARG A 31 7.87 -2.35 -11.39
C ARG A 31 8.96 -2.44 -10.31
N ILE A 32 8.57 -2.69 -9.05
CA ILE A 32 9.52 -2.87 -7.95
C ILE A 32 10.41 -4.09 -8.20
N GLU A 33 9.84 -5.21 -8.64
CA GLU A 33 10.60 -6.42 -8.97
C GLU A 33 11.60 -6.18 -10.11
N ARG A 34 11.23 -5.42 -11.14
CA ARG A 34 12.15 -5.05 -12.25
C ARG A 34 13.28 -4.12 -11.80
N GLU A 35 13.02 -3.24 -10.83
CA GLU A 35 14.02 -2.34 -10.27
C GLU A 35 14.99 -3.05 -9.29
N GLY A 36 14.64 -4.27 -8.86
CA GLY A 36 15.45 -5.14 -8.02
C GLY A 36 14.96 -5.18 -6.57
N THR A 37 14.96 -6.38 -5.97
CA THR A 37 14.62 -6.59 -4.57
C THR A 37 15.88 -6.72 -3.72
N GLU A 38 16.00 -5.87 -2.70
CA GLU A 38 17.11 -5.92 -1.74
C GLU A 38 16.72 -6.79 -0.52
N PRO A 39 17.68 -7.46 0.14
CA PRO A 39 17.41 -8.16 1.40
C PRO A 39 16.86 -7.18 2.44
N GLY A 40 15.70 -7.49 3.02
CA GLY A 40 15.02 -6.60 3.98
C GLY A 40 14.08 -5.58 3.34
N LEU A 41 13.80 -5.69 2.04
CA LEU A 41 12.72 -4.94 1.41
C LEU A 41 11.39 -5.28 2.09
N GLY A 42 10.60 -4.25 2.36
CA GLY A 42 9.27 -4.36 2.94
C GLY A 42 8.25 -5.00 1.99
N GLU A 43 6.98 -4.96 2.38
CA GLU A 43 5.88 -5.57 1.63
C GLU A 43 4.87 -4.53 1.14
N VAL A 44 4.31 -4.74 -0.06
CA VAL A 44 3.19 -3.94 -0.59
C VAL A 44 1.91 -4.76 -0.53
N ILE A 45 0.87 -4.20 0.07
CA ILE A 45 -0.45 -4.81 0.14
C ILE A 45 -1.44 -3.89 -0.56
N TRP A 46 -2.27 -4.46 -1.44
CA TRP A 46 -3.39 -3.70 -1.99
C TRP A 46 -4.42 -3.41 -0.91
N HIS A 47 -4.82 -2.14 -0.82
CA HIS A 47 -5.90 -1.70 0.03
C HIS A 47 -6.90 -0.88 -0.77
N GLU A 48 -8.14 -1.36 -0.84
CA GLU A 48 -9.19 -0.68 -1.60
C GLU A 48 -9.55 0.65 -0.93
N LEU A 49 -9.42 1.75 -1.68
CA LEU A 49 -9.87 3.08 -1.27
C LEU A 49 -10.18 3.95 -2.50
N ASP A 50 -11.42 4.46 -2.58
CA ASP A 50 -11.80 5.53 -3.51
C ASP A 50 -12.26 6.77 -2.73
N LEU A 51 -11.50 7.86 -2.80
CA LEU A 51 -11.83 9.09 -2.08
C LEU A 51 -12.92 9.94 -2.77
N LYS A 52 -13.45 9.50 -3.92
CA LYS A 52 -14.59 10.19 -4.57
C LYS A 52 -15.87 10.09 -3.74
N ASN A 53 -16.05 8.99 -3.01
CA ASN A 53 -17.19 8.81 -2.11
C ASN A 53 -16.69 8.85 -0.66
N PRO A 54 -17.14 9.81 0.17
CA PRO A 54 -16.68 9.93 1.55
C PRO A 54 -17.00 8.71 2.42
N ARG A 55 -17.98 7.88 2.05
CA ARG A 55 -18.29 6.64 2.77
C ARG A 55 -17.16 5.61 2.67
N ASP A 56 -16.48 5.58 1.54
CA ASP A 56 -15.44 4.60 1.25
C ASP A 56 -14.20 4.82 2.13
N ALA A 57 -14.00 6.03 2.65
CA ALA A 57 -12.97 6.32 3.64
C ALA A 57 -13.22 5.61 4.97
N LYS A 58 -14.48 5.54 5.43
CA LYS A 58 -14.84 4.80 6.64
C LYS A 58 -14.67 3.30 6.42
N ASP A 59 -15.18 2.78 5.31
CA ASP A 59 -15.09 1.35 4.99
C ASP A 59 -13.63 0.91 4.83
N SER A 60 -12.80 1.76 4.23
CA SER A 60 -11.35 1.58 4.13
C SER A 60 -10.68 1.50 5.51
N ALA A 61 -11.02 2.41 6.42
CA ALA A 61 -10.48 2.39 7.78
C ALA A 61 -10.89 1.11 8.54
N GLU A 62 -12.14 0.69 8.44
CA GLU A 62 -12.64 -0.55 9.04
C GLU A 62 -11.96 -1.79 8.45
N ARG A 63 -11.71 -1.82 7.13
CA ARG A 63 -10.93 -2.89 6.49
C ARG A 63 -9.48 -2.91 6.98
N PHE A 64 -8.86 -1.74 7.16
CA PHE A 64 -7.49 -1.64 7.65
C PHE A 64 -7.38 -2.15 9.09
N MET A 65 -8.27 -1.71 9.98
CA MET A 65 -8.28 -2.13 11.40
C MET A 65 -8.50 -3.63 11.61
N LYS A 66 -9.13 -4.32 10.64
CA LYS A 66 -9.26 -5.79 10.67
C LYS A 66 -7.96 -6.51 10.29
N LYS A 67 -7.06 -5.86 9.55
CA LYS A 67 -5.81 -6.43 9.05
C LYS A 67 -4.62 -6.05 9.92
N GLU A 68 -4.59 -4.81 10.40
CA GLU A 68 -3.48 -4.24 11.13
C GLU A 68 -3.93 -3.67 12.48
N PRO A 69 -3.16 -3.89 13.55
CA PRO A 69 -3.48 -3.38 14.88
C PRO A 69 -3.20 -1.88 15.04
N LYS A 70 -2.39 -1.29 14.16
CA LYS A 70 -1.99 0.12 14.22
C LYS A 70 -1.65 0.68 12.83
N LEU A 71 -1.71 2.00 12.73
CA LEU A 71 -1.22 2.78 11.59
C LEU A 71 -0.12 3.71 12.08
N ASP A 72 1.10 3.58 11.56
CA ASP A 72 2.23 4.42 11.95
C ASP A 72 2.29 5.73 11.14
N VAL A 73 2.02 5.67 9.82
CA VAL A 73 2.11 6.80 8.89
C VAL A 73 1.01 6.68 7.82
N LEU A 74 0.42 7.81 7.40
CA LEU A 74 -0.56 7.92 6.30
C LEU A 74 -0.08 8.91 5.23
#